data_AF-A0A8X7RNZ5-F1
#
_entry.id   AF-A0A8X7RNZ5-F1
#
_cell.length_a   1.000
_cell.length_b   1.000
_cell.length_c   1.000
_cell.angle_alpha   90.00
_cell.angle_beta   90.00
_cell.angle_gamma   90.00
#
_symmetry.space_group_name_H-M   'P 1'
#
loop_
_entity.id
_entity.type
_entity.pdbx_description
1 polymer ?
#
loop_
_entity_poly.entity_id
_entity_poly.type
_entity_poly.pdbx_seq_one_letter_code
_entity_poly.pdbx_strand_id
1 'polypeptide(L)'
;MSEAAILGFLQNNESISDSGQFAAEHNLDHEEVKNVIKSLQGFRYIEAKETLVLTDDGKKYAAEGSPEIHFFSAIPEEGSISKDDLESFLS
;
A
#
# COMPACT_ATOMS: atom_id res chain seq x y z
N MET A 1 6.42 30.22 -6.07
CA MET A 1 7.41 29.59 -6.98
C MET A 1 7.30 28.06 -6.90
N SER A 2 7.14 27.50 -5.70
CA SER A 2 6.99 26.06 -5.49
C SER A 2 5.77 25.44 -6.17
N GLU A 3 4.63 26.14 -6.25
CA GLU A 3 3.43 25.62 -6.93
C GLU A 3 3.64 25.33 -8.41
N ALA A 4 4.17 26.29 -9.17
CA ALA A 4 4.47 26.11 -10.59
C ALA A 4 5.53 25.02 -10.81
N ALA A 5 6.49 24.89 -9.89
CA ALA A 5 7.48 23.82 -9.94
C ALA A 5 6.85 22.44 -9.71
N ILE A 6 5.99 22.29 -8.70
CA ILE A 6 5.30 21.03 -8.38
C ILE A 6 4.39 20.62 -9.54
N LEU A 7 3.52 21.52 -10.02
CA LEU A 7 2.60 21.23 -11.12
C LEU A 7 3.35 20.99 -12.44
N GLY A 8 4.38 21.77 -12.72
CA GLY A 8 5.21 21.60 -13.93
C GLY A 8 6.03 20.32 -13.91
N PHE A 9 6.51 19.89 -12.74
CA PHE A 9 7.17 18.60 -12.59
C PHE A 9 6.19 17.45 -12.77
N LEU A 10 5.03 17.49 -12.11
CA LEU A 10 3.97 16.48 -12.23
C LEU A 10 3.32 16.45 -13.61
N GLN A 11 3.43 17.52 -14.41
CA GLN A 11 3.02 17.51 -15.82
C GLN A 11 3.89 16.56 -16.67
N ASN A 12 5.17 16.40 -16.31
CA ASN A 12 6.15 15.63 -17.08
C ASN A 12 6.59 14.33 -16.38
N ASN A 13 6.19 14.13 -15.11
CA ASN A 13 6.57 12.99 -14.28
C ASN A 13 5.33 12.44 -13.56
N GLU A 14 5.28 11.12 -13.39
CA GLU A 14 4.07 10.47 -12.87
C GLU A 14 3.78 10.75 -11.39
N SER A 15 4.83 10.92 -10.58
CA SER A 15 4.68 11.19 -9.15
C SER A 15 5.89 11.90 -8.58
N ILE A 16 5.65 12.63 -7.50
CA ILE A 16 6.70 13.02 -6.57
C ILE A 16 6.67 11.99 -5.45
N SER A 17 7.62 11.05 -5.45
CA SER A 17 7.70 10.01 -4.42
C SER A 17 8.20 10.59 -3.09
N ASP A 18 9.05 11.62 -3.13
CA ASP A 18 9.59 12.27 -1.94
C ASP A 18 9.60 13.81 -2.12
N SER A 19 8.81 14.50 -1.31
CA SER A 19 8.69 15.96 -1.34
C SER A 19 9.94 16.72 -0.83
N GLY A 20 10.81 16.07 -0.07
CA GLY A 20 12.10 16.61 0.40
C GLY A 20 13.18 16.52 -0.65
N GLN A 21 13.30 15.36 -1.30
CA GLN A 21 14.21 15.22 -2.45
C GLN A 21 13.82 16.22 -3.56
N PHE A 22 12.53 16.31 -3.87
CA PHE A 22 12.02 17.28 -4.82
C PHE A 22 12.41 18.73 -4.45
N ALA A 23 12.26 19.12 -3.19
CA ALA A 23 12.63 20.47 -2.75
C ALA A 23 14.14 20.74 -2.94
N ALA A 24 14.99 19.78 -2.57
CA ALA A 24 16.45 19.91 -2.70
C ALA A 24 16.90 20.01 -4.16
N GLU A 25 16.37 19.17 -5.05
CA GLU A 25 16.69 19.18 -6.48
C GLU A 25 16.28 20.48 -7.17
N HIS A 26 15.18 21.09 -6.70
CA HIS A 26 14.65 22.33 -7.24
C HIS A 26 15.12 23.60 -6.49
N ASN A 27 16.02 23.47 -5.51
CA ASN A 27 16.47 24.56 -4.63
C ASN A 27 15.30 25.33 -3.97
N LEU A 28 14.27 24.61 -3.55
CA LEU A 28 13.09 25.13 -2.87
C LEU A 28 13.17 24.85 -1.37
N ASP A 29 12.51 25.69 -0.58
CA ASP A 29 12.29 25.40 0.83
C ASP A 29 11.31 24.23 0.98
N HIS A 30 11.69 23.24 1.80
CA HIS A 30 10.89 22.02 1.97
C HIS A 30 9.55 22.28 2.67
N GLU A 31 9.50 23.24 3.61
CA GLU A 31 8.25 23.58 4.29
C GLU A 31 7.29 24.34 3.36
N GLU A 32 7.80 25.19 2.47
CA GLU A 32 7.03 25.78 1.39
C GLU A 32 6.44 24.69 0.48
N VAL A 33 7.25 23.73 0.02
CA VAL A 33 6.79 22.62 -0.84
C VAL A 33 5.69 21.80 -0.17
N LYS A 34 5.84 21.45 1.12
CA LYS A 34 4.81 20.70 1.87
C LYS A 34 3.50 21.47 2.02
N ASN A 35 3.59 22.77 2.33
CA ASN A 35 2.41 23.61 2.48
C ASN A 35 1.66 23.74 1.15
N VAL A 36 2.39 23.91 0.05
CA VAL A 36 1.81 23.96 -1.29
C VAL A 36 1.19 22.62 -1.68
N ILE A 37 1.85 21.48 -1.43
CA ILE A 37 1.27 20.15 -1.67
C ILE A 37 -0.07 20.00 -0.92
N LYS A 38 -0.12 20.37 0.36
CA LYS A 38 -1.37 20.33 1.15
C LYS A 38 -2.46 21.23 0.58
N SER A 39 -2.11 22.45 0.16
CA SER A 39 -3.06 23.36 -0.48
C SER A 39 -3.58 22.77 -1.79
N LEU A 40 -2.69 22.27 -2.66
CA LEU A 40 -3.06 21.64 -3.93
C LEU A 40 -3.93 20.39 -3.73
N GLN A 41 -3.65 19.59 -2.70
CA GLN A 41 -4.52 18.47 -2.29
C GLN A 41 -5.88 18.95 -1.80
N GLY A 42 -5.93 20.00 -0.97
CA GLY A 42 -7.17 20.59 -0.47
C GLY A 42 -8.05 21.14 -1.59
N PHE A 43 -7.44 21.72 -2.62
CA PHE A 43 -8.12 22.14 -3.86
C PHE A 43 -8.34 21.01 -4.88
N ARG A 44 -7.86 19.80 -4.59
CA ARG A 44 -7.95 18.61 -5.45
C ARG A 44 -7.27 18.76 -6.81
N TYR A 45 -6.21 19.57 -6.90
CA TYR A 45 -5.36 19.66 -8.09
C TYR A 45 -4.35 18.52 -8.18
N ILE A 46 -3.99 17.93 -7.05
CA ILE A 46 -3.14 16.74 -6.95
C ILE A 46 -3.75 15.78 -5.91
N GLU A 47 -3.40 14.51 -6.02
CA GLU A 47 -3.80 13.47 -5.08
C GLU A 47 -2.56 12.70 -4.62
N ALA A 48 -2.48 12.36 -3.33
CA ALA A 48 -1.47 11.42 -2.85
C ALA A 48 -1.99 9.99 -3.07
N LYS A 49 -1.26 9.22 -3.86
CA LYS A 49 -1.51 7.78 -4.01
C LYS A 49 -0.85 7.05 -2.84
N GLU A 50 -1.64 6.44 -1.96
CA GLU A 50 -1.12 5.52 -0.94
C GLU A 50 -0.62 4.24 -1.60
N THR A 51 0.59 3.79 -1.26
CA THR A 51 1.13 2.53 -1.80
C THR A 51 0.79 1.39 -0.86
N LEU A 52 0.07 0.40 -1.39
CA LEU A 52 -0.45 -0.74 -0.64
C LEU A 52 0.58 -1.88 -0.60
N VAL A 53 0.72 -2.49 0.57
CA VAL A 53 1.64 -3.61 0.81
C VAL A 53 0.89 -4.80 1.40
N LEU A 54 1.36 -6.00 1.10
CA LEU A 54 0.80 -7.23 1.66
C LEU A 54 1.06 -7.28 3.16
N THR A 55 0.00 -7.54 3.92
CA THR A 55 0.09 -7.92 5.33
C THR A 55 0.73 -9.31 5.45
N ASP A 56 1.20 -9.70 6.63
CA ASP A 56 1.78 -11.05 6.79
C ASP A 56 0.74 -12.15 6.60
N ASP A 57 -0.50 -11.89 7.02
CA ASP A 57 -1.64 -12.72 6.64
C ASP A 57 -1.84 -12.73 5.14
N GLY A 58 -1.74 -11.58 4.47
CA GLY A 58 -1.79 -11.47 3.01
C GLY A 58 -0.64 -12.21 2.31
N LYS A 59 0.56 -12.23 2.90
CA LYS A 59 1.72 -12.97 2.39
C LYS A 59 1.52 -14.47 2.60
N LYS A 60 1.08 -14.90 3.79
CA LYS A 60 0.81 -16.30 4.14
C LYS A 60 -0.34 -16.84 3.30
N TYR A 61 -1.44 -16.10 3.22
CA TYR A 61 -2.54 -16.35 2.30
C TYR A 61 -2.03 -16.47 0.86
N ALA A 62 -1.18 -15.54 0.41
CA ALA A 62 -0.64 -15.57 -0.95
C ALA A 62 0.32 -16.74 -1.21
N ALA A 63 1.01 -17.25 -0.18
CA ALA A 63 2.00 -18.32 -0.31
C ALA A 63 1.41 -19.72 -0.11
N GLU A 64 0.52 -19.89 0.86
CA GLU A 64 0.05 -21.17 1.36
C GLU A 64 -1.40 -21.46 0.94
N GLY A 65 -2.17 -20.42 0.61
CA GLY A 65 -3.58 -20.52 0.26
C GLY A 65 -4.50 -19.97 1.35
N SER A 66 -5.81 -19.96 1.05
CA SER A 66 -6.77 -19.44 2.00
C SER A 66 -6.95 -20.40 3.20
N PRO A 67 -7.33 -19.88 4.37
CA PRO A 67 -7.67 -20.71 5.52
C PRO A 67 -8.69 -21.83 5.21
N GLU A 68 -9.62 -21.59 4.29
CA GLU A 68 -10.64 -22.55 3.87
C GLU A 68 -10.08 -23.67 2.98
N ILE A 69 -9.05 -23.40 2.17
CA ILE A 69 -8.35 -24.43 1.40
C ILE A 69 -7.56 -25.34 2.33
N HIS A 70 -6.92 -24.77 3.35
CA HIS A 70 -6.27 -25.55 4.40
C HIS A 70 -7.28 -26.44 5.14
N PHE A 71 -8.45 -25.89 5.46
CA PHE A 71 -9.54 -26.62 6.09
C PHE A 71 -10.07 -27.78 5.24
N PHE A 72 -10.36 -27.54 3.96
CA PHE A 72 -10.86 -28.58 3.05
C PHE A 72 -9.81 -29.67 2.80
N SER A 73 -8.53 -29.27 2.67
CA SER A 73 -7.43 -30.21 2.47
C SER A 73 -7.14 -31.08 3.70
N ALA A 74 -7.55 -30.62 4.89
CA ALA A 74 -7.45 -31.40 6.12
C ALA A 74 -8.52 -32.50 6.21
N ILE A 75 -9.56 -32.50 5.37
CA ILE A 75 -10.61 -33.52 5.38
C ILE A 75 -10.14 -34.75 4.56
N PRO A 76 -10.00 -35.93 5.17
CA PRO A 76 -9.60 -37.15 4.46
C PRO A 76 -10.64 -37.58 3.42
N GLU A 77 -10.21 -38.24 2.34
CA GLU A 77 -11.10 -38.78 1.29
C GLU A 77 -12.15 -39.76 1.83
N GLU A 78 -11.89 -40.37 3.00
CA GLU A 78 -12.80 -41.26 3.73
C GLU A 78 -14.00 -40.53 4.37
N GLY A 79 -14.04 -39.19 4.29
CA GLY A 79 -15.27 -38.39 4.41
C GLY A 79 -15.56 -37.78 5.77
N SER A 80 -14.67 -37.92 6.76
CA SER A 80 -14.82 -37.21 8.04
C SER A 80 -13.49 -37.04 8.80
N ILE A 81 -13.37 -35.91 9.49
CA ILE A 81 -12.30 -35.59 10.45
C ILE A 81 -12.95 -35.19 11.78
N SER A 82 -12.30 -35.49 12.92
CA SER A 82 -12.78 -35.06 14.22
C SER A 82 -12.58 -33.55 14.41
N LYS A 83 -13.39 -32.92 15.27
CA LYS A 83 -13.26 -31.49 15.56
C LYS A 83 -11.91 -31.15 16.22
N ASP A 84 -11.41 -32.04 17.07
CA ASP A 84 -10.16 -31.83 17.80
C ASP A 84 -8.94 -31.89 16.85
N ASP A 85 -8.95 -32.83 15.90
CA ASP A 85 -7.90 -32.92 14.87
C ASP A 85 -7.93 -31.72 13.93
N LEU A 86 -9.13 -31.24 13.58
CA LEU A 86 -9.33 -30.07 12.74
C LEU A 86 -8.84 -28.77 13.39
N GLU A 87 -9.09 -28.59 14.69
CA GLU A 87 -8.59 -27.45 15.47
C GLU A 87 -7.06 -27.42 15.53
N SER A 88 -6.40 -28.58 15.48
CA SER A 88 -4.93 -28.68 15.46
C SER A 88 -4.29 -28.21 14.15
N PHE A 89 -5.02 -28.20 13.03
CA PHE A 89 -4.55 -27.66 11.74
C PHE A 89 -4.78 -26.15 11.59
N LEU A 90 -5.63 -25.57 12.44
CA LEU A 90 -6.01 -24.16 12.42
C LEU A 90 -5.28 -23.31 13.48
N SER A 91 -4.51 -23.93 14.37
CA SER A 91 -3.74 -23.30 15.45
C SER A 91 -2.26 -23.15 15.10
#